data_AF-A0AA39YPT0-F1
#
_entry.id   AF-A0AA39YPT0-F1
#
_cell.length_a   1.000
_cell.length_b   1.000
_cell.length_c   1.000
_cell.angle_alpha   90.00
_cell.angle_beta   90.00
_cell.angle_gamma   90.00
#
_symmetry.space_group_name_H-M   'P 1'
#
loop_
_entity.id
_entity.type
_entity.pdbx_description
1 polymer ?
#
loop_
_entity_poly.entity_id
_entity_poly.type
_entity_poly.pdbx_seq_one_letter_code
_entity_poly.pdbx_strand_id
1 'polypeptide(L)'
;MVREDVPAVPLDGNQQRRMRQFFPPLILLESIHETCNQRTVLKAAEAPPNPNQAPEGRFRTFVNKLAHICDYRPKGDTVTALTVLFEDDRVLYLFASNRRTRAELNKTRSDLLALLNTLKENLQPETRRPDRVLNDKLLRQILALNSVRVQGYLSTLSNELKSCIKACKGDTTSPDSEGAAQTLGILLQMIPDSKQAEQKSAEFISSTIRCIRTIEEYRQLPVQYFIERRAYTSERLGTAPFWSSLQHVIGRLLSYQYDAETLISAHHIWGDTDLFRDFEVDFLPSSDPYPSSATKLKPEAIDTIINRTPQAMPSQLETLKQHARDLQAFSLDAMLEKQWKRKIDPIVHAEVLLHDWLSRTPGGIQQARFFSNWRYIGTSKPICRLCHSYFDIIATPVHFRDGHPNTYLNWRPPDVRLPEGNEDVDEVKAIWRSVIDQMKMRVYTDMRRLLVEKATDKKQNDSNTNTDRITLDGLLANLSI
;
A
#
# COMPACT_ATOMS: atom_id res chain seq x y z
N MET A 1 13.86 -23.65 -3.18
CA MET A 1 12.94 -23.94 -2.05
C MET A 1 13.48 -23.23 -0.82
N VAL A 2 12.80 -22.19 -0.36
CA VAL A 2 13.16 -21.44 0.86
C VAL A 2 13.26 -22.43 2.03
N ARG A 3 14.45 -22.56 2.64
CA ARG A 3 14.66 -23.44 3.81
C ARG A 3 13.69 -23.05 4.93
N GLU A 4 13.21 -24.05 5.68
CA GLU A 4 12.33 -23.82 6.82
C GLU A 4 12.95 -22.80 7.77
N ASP A 5 12.16 -21.77 8.12
CA ASP A 5 12.58 -20.67 8.98
C ASP A 5 12.97 -21.22 10.35
N VAL A 6 14.13 -20.80 10.88
CA VAL A 6 14.53 -21.14 12.26
C VAL A 6 13.43 -20.66 13.22
N PRO A 7 13.00 -21.48 14.20
CA PRO A 7 11.96 -21.09 15.13
C PRO A 7 12.28 -19.76 15.83
N ALA A 8 11.29 -18.89 15.92
CA ALA A 8 11.40 -17.66 16.70
C ALA A 8 11.65 -17.98 18.18
N VAL A 9 12.58 -17.25 18.79
CA VAL A 9 12.79 -17.29 20.24
C VAL A 9 11.60 -16.56 20.89
N PRO A 10 10.90 -17.20 21.85
CA PRO A 10 9.86 -16.52 22.60
C PRO A 10 10.41 -15.25 23.26
N LEU A 11 9.67 -14.15 23.14
CA LEU A 11 10.12 -12.91 23.77
C LEU A 11 10.15 -13.05 25.28
N ASP A 12 11.24 -12.57 25.87
CA ASP A 12 11.38 -12.51 27.31
C ASP A 12 10.44 -11.45 27.94
N GLY A 13 10.35 -11.46 29.27
CA GLY A 13 9.49 -10.51 30.00
C GLY A 13 9.83 -9.03 29.75
N ASN A 14 11.09 -8.72 29.41
CA ASN A 14 11.54 -7.36 29.15
C ASN A 14 11.06 -6.89 27.76
N GLN A 15 11.20 -7.71 26.74
CA GLN A 15 10.70 -7.45 25.40
C GLN A 15 9.17 -7.28 25.38
N GLN A 16 8.44 -8.15 26.09
CA GLN A 16 6.98 -8.00 26.25
C GLN A 16 6.61 -6.68 26.96
N ARG A 17 7.38 -6.28 27.99
CA ARG A 17 7.16 -5.00 28.68
C ARG A 17 7.36 -3.81 27.73
N ARG A 18 8.37 -3.84 26.87
CA ARG A 18 8.63 -2.77 25.88
C ARG A 18 7.52 -2.66 24.85
N MET A 19 7.00 -3.80 24.34
CA MET A 19 5.82 -3.79 23.47
C MET A 19 4.61 -3.14 24.17
N ARG A 20 4.35 -3.49 25.44
CA ARG A 20 3.26 -2.86 26.21
C ARG A 20 3.44 -1.36 26.42
N GLN A 21 4.67 -0.86 26.43
CA GLN A 21 4.97 0.58 26.52
C GLN A 21 4.95 1.30 25.16
N PHE A 22 5.12 0.57 24.06
CA PHE A 22 5.09 1.12 22.70
C PHE A 22 3.67 1.48 22.24
N PHE A 23 2.67 0.66 22.58
CA PHE A 23 1.30 0.87 22.08
C PHE A 23 0.55 2.08 22.64
N PRO A 24 0.60 2.42 23.95
CA PRO A 24 -0.16 3.57 24.47
C PRO A 24 0.09 4.89 23.72
N PRO A 25 1.35 5.34 23.46
CA PRO A 25 1.56 6.55 22.68
C PRO A 25 1.16 6.40 21.20
N LEU A 26 1.25 5.20 20.63
CA LEU A 26 0.81 4.92 19.26
C LEU A 26 -0.73 4.98 19.14
N ILE A 27 -1.45 4.49 20.14
CA ILE A 27 -2.91 4.56 20.24
C ILE A 27 -3.35 6.02 20.33
N LEU A 28 -2.71 6.81 21.21
CA LEU A 28 -3.00 8.24 21.32
C LEU A 28 -2.69 8.99 20.02
N LEU A 29 -1.56 8.70 19.38
CA LEU A 29 -1.20 9.24 18.06
C LEU A 29 -2.31 8.99 17.02
N GLU A 30 -2.80 7.75 16.94
CA GLU A 30 -3.88 7.38 16.01
C GLU A 30 -5.22 8.05 16.37
N SER A 31 -5.50 8.25 17.65
CA SER A 31 -6.68 9.01 18.11
C SER A 31 -6.60 10.49 17.73
N ILE A 32 -5.43 11.13 17.91
CA ILE A 32 -5.21 12.52 17.50
C ILE A 32 -5.39 12.65 15.99
N HIS A 33 -4.84 11.70 15.21
CA HIS A 33 -5.06 11.66 13.77
C HIS A 33 -6.54 11.61 13.39
N GLU A 34 -7.35 10.76 14.04
CA GLU A 34 -8.80 10.69 13.76
C GLU A 34 -9.54 11.96 14.20
N THR A 35 -9.13 12.59 15.30
CA THR A 35 -9.71 13.86 15.78
C THR A 35 -9.37 15.04 14.85
N CYS A 36 -8.13 15.12 14.37
CA CYS A 36 -7.66 16.20 13.49
C CYS A 36 -8.04 16.00 12.02
N ASN A 37 -8.69 14.89 11.66
CA ASN A 37 -8.92 14.45 10.27
C ASN A 37 -9.92 15.30 9.46
N GLN A 38 -10.18 16.54 9.86
CA GLN A 38 -11.01 17.48 9.08
C GLN A 38 -10.25 18.19 7.96
N ARG A 39 -8.93 18.02 7.80
CA ARG A 39 -8.17 18.74 6.77
C ARG A 39 -6.96 17.93 6.31
N THR A 40 -7.05 17.35 5.12
CA THR A 40 -5.85 16.95 4.38
C THR A 40 -5.96 17.41 2.93
N VAL A 41 -4.92 18.11 2.47
CA VAL A 41 -4.67 18.37 1.06
C VAL A 41 -4.13 17.08 0.45
N LEU A 42 -4.76 16.60 -0.62
CA LEU A 42 -4.31 15.41 -1.35
C LEU A 42 -2.94 15.70 -2.00
N LYS A 43 -1.98 14.81 -1.80
CA LYS A 43 -0.75 14.76 -2.61
C LYS A 43 -0.99 13.94 -3.88
N ALA A 44 -0.32 14.36 -4.95
CA ALA A 44 -0.37 13.78 -6.30
C ALA A 44 -0.07 12.26 -6.33
N ALA A 45 -0.58 11.59 -7.39
CA ALA A 45 -0.43 10.16 -7.59
C ALA A 45 0.98 9.69 -7.90
N GLU A 46 1.10 8.36 -7.89
CA GLU A 46 2.02 7.69 -8.81
C GLU A 46 1.56 7.88 -10.26
N ALA A 47 2.36 8.64 -11.00
CA ALA A 47 2.19 8.84 -12.43
C ALA A 47 2.27 7.51 -13.21
N PRO A 48 1.68 7.45 -14.42
CA PRO A 48 1.91 6.34 -15.35
C PRO A 48 3.42 6.11 -15.59
N PRO A 49 3.81 4.92 -16.07
CA PRO A 49 5.20 4.60 -16.33
C PRO A 49 5.86 5.70 -17.16
N ASN A 50 6.86 6.37 -16.60
CA ASN A 50 7.58 7.42 -17.32
C ASN A 50 8.57 6.74 -18.29
N PRO A 51 8.39 6.87 -19.62
CA PRO A 51 9.31 6.28 -20.59
C PRO A 51 10.72 6.87 -20.51
N ASN A 52 10.95 7.97 -19.78
CA ASN A 52 12.28 8.52 -19.56
C ASN A 52 12.90 8.08 -18.22
N GLN A 53 12.24 7.22 -17.44
CA GLN A 53 12.86 6.65 -16.24
C GLN A 53 14.05 5.75 -16.61
N ALA A 54 15.13 5.87 -15.82
CA ALA A 54 16.27 4.97 -15.87
C ALA A 54 15.82 3.51 -15.67
N PRO A 55 16.57 2.52 -16.19
CA PRO A 55 16.22 1.09 -16.09
C PRO A 55 15.87 0.65 -14.67
N GLU A 56 16.64 1.07 -13.67
CA GLU A 56 16.35 0.75 -12.27
C GLU A 56 14.99 1.29 -11.81
N GLY A 57 14.62 2.52 -12.19
CA GLY A 57 13.31 3.10 -11.84
C GLY A 57 12.14 2.33 -12.46
N ARG A 58 12.30 1.86 -13.70
CA ARG A 58 11.31 0.99 -14.35
C ARG A 58 11.24 -0.38 -13.67
N PHE A 59 12.37 -0.93 -13.25
CA PHE A 59 12.43 -2.20 -12.53
C PHE A 59 11.71 -2.09 -11.18
N ARG A 60 11.97 -1.02 -10.42
CA ARG A 60 11.25 -0.75 -9.17
C ARG A 60 9.74 -0.71 -9.40
N THR A 61 9.29 -0.03 -10.45
CA THR A 61 7.87 0.01 -10.85
C THR A 61 7.35 -1.40 -11.17
N PHE A 62 8.07 -2.19 -11.96
CA PHE A 62 7.71 -3.58 -12.26
C PHE A 62 7.54 -4.43 -10.99
N VAL A 63 8.49 -4.39 -10.06
CA VAL A 63 8.42 -5.16 -8.79
C VAL A 63 7.23 -4.69 -7.93
N ASN A 64 6.99 -3.38 -7.83
CA ASN A 64 5.82 -2.83 -7.14
C ASN A 64 4.49 -3.30 -7.74
N LYS A 65 4.45 -3.43 -9.06
CA LYS A 65 3.26 -3.84 -9.80
C LYS A 65 2.98 -5.33 -9.63
N LEU A 66 4.01 -6.17 -9.61
CA LEU A 66 3.87 -7.57 -9.19
C LEU A 66 3.34 -7.68 -7.75
N ALA A 67 3.87 -6.89 -6.83
CA ALA A 67 3.38 -6.85 -5.46
C ALA A 67 1.91 -6.36 -5.39
N HIS A 68 1.53 -5.36 -6.18
CA HIS A 68 0.16 -4.86 -6.29
C HIS A 68 -0.82 -5.94 -6.79
N ILE A 69 -0.46 -6.64 -7.87
CA ILE A 69 -1.24 -7.76 -8.43
C ILE A 69 -1.47 -8.84 -7.37
N CYS A 70 -0.47 -9.11 -6.53
CA CYS A 70 -0.55 -10.11 -5.48
C CYS A 70 -1.42 -9.70 -4.28
N ASP A 71 -1.83 -8.43 -4.12
CA ASP A 71 -2.62 -7.91 -2.98
C ASP A 71 -4.15 -7.96 -3.27
N TYR A 72 -4.73 -9.18 -3.23
CA TYR A 72 -6.09 -9.43 -3.72
C TYR A 72 -7.25 -9.09 -2.76
N ARG A 73 -7.00 -8.70 -1.49
CA ARG A 73 -8.07 -8.29 -0.55
C ARG A 73 -8.01 -6.79 -0.22
N PRO A 74 -9.17 -6.15 0.01
CA PRO A 74 -9.19 -4.80 0.53
C PRO A 74 -8.72 -4.76 2.00
N LYS A 75 -8.46 -3.56 2.52
CA LYS A 75 -8.18 -3.25 3.94
C LYS A 75 -6.84 -3.72 4.52
N GLY A 76 -5.93 -4.20 3.67
CA GLY A 76 -4.51 -4.31 4.03
C GLY A 76 -4.07 -5.63 4.67
N ASP A 77 -5.00 -6.58 4.84
CA ASP A 77 -4.67 -7.92 5.33
C ASP A 77 -3.81 -8.71 4.35
N THR A 78 -3.77 -8.32 3.07
CA THR A 78 -3.00 -8.99 2.03
C THR A 78 -1.91 -8.13 1.40
N VAL A 79 -1.51 -7.04 2.08
CA VAL A 79 -0.37 -6.23 1.62
C VAL A 79 0.80 -7.17 1.38
N THR A 80 1.35 -7.07 0.18
CA THR A 80 2.39 -7.96 -0.33
C THR A 80 3.66 -7.15 -0.55
N ALA A 81 4.79 -7.71 -0.17
CA ALA A 81 6.12 -7.25 -0.52
C ALA A 81 6.79 -8.31 -1.40
N LEU A 82 7.60 -7.89 -2.37
CA LEU A 82 8.23 -8.76 -3.35
C LEU A 82 9.64 -8.26 -3.64
N THR A 83 10.58 -9.19 -3.79
CA THR A 83 11.93 -8.92 -4.27
C THR A 83 12.30 -9.90 -5.37
N VAL A 84 13.29 -9.54 -6.18
CA VAL A 84 13.81 -10.37 -7.26
C VAL A 84 15.29 -10.59 -6.98
N LEU A 85 15.63 -11.83 -6.63
CA LEU A 85 16.99 -12.25 -6.32
C LEU A 85 17.61 -12.94 -7.54
N PHE A 86 18.93 -12.96 -7.57
CA PHE A 86 19.72 -13.74 -8.51
C PHE A 86 20.66 -14.63 -7.70
N GLU A 87 20.31 -15.91 -7.59
CA GLU A 87 21.01 -16.91 -6.77
C GLU A 87 21.17 -18.19 -7.60
N ASP A 88 22.33 -18.85 -7.50
CA ASP A 88 22.61 -20.10 -8.22
C ASP A 88 22.31 -20.03 -9.73
N ASP A 89 22.74 -18.94 -10.37
CA ASP A 89 22.50 -18.58 -11.78
C ASP A 89 21.03 -18.59 -12.20
N ARG A 90 20.12 -18.32 -11.24
CA ARG A 90 18.68 -18.31 -11.45
C ARG A 90 18.01 -17.11 -10.81
N VAL A 91 16.95 -16.64 -11.46
CA VAL A 91 16.11 -15.58 -10.91
C VAL A 91 15.10 -16.16 -9.92
N LEU A 92 14.99 -15.57 -8.74
CA LEU A 92 13.99 -15.93 -7.74
C LEU A 92 13.08 -14.74 -7.45
N TYR A 93 11.80 -14.88 -7.78
CA TYR A 93 10.73 -13.98 -7.34
C TYR A 93 10.25 -14.43 -5.96
N LEU A 94 10.71 -13.75 -4.92
CA LEU A 94 10.35 -14.06 -3.53
C LEU A 94 9.37 -13.01 -3.00
N PHE A 95 8.24 -13.47 -2.45
CA PHE A 95 7.26 -12.56 -1.85
C PHE A 95 6.89 -12.93 -0.41
N ALA A 96 6.43 -11.93 0.34
CA ALA A 96 5.79 -12.07 1.64
C ALA A 96 4.45 -11.34 1.60
N SER A 97 3.44 -11.85 2.30
CA SER A 97 2.14 -11.18 2.42
C SER A 97 1.73 -11.13 3.88
N ASN A 98 1.00 -10.09 4.26
CA ASN A 98 0.32 -10.05 5.55
C ASN A 98 -0.74 -11.17 5.61
N ARG A 99 -1.00 -11.69 6.82
CA ARG A 99 -2.15 -12.52 7.24
C ARG A 99 -2.71 -13.53 6.23
N ARG A 100 -1.86 -14.24 5.49
CA ARG A 100 -2.28 -15.31 4.59
C ARG A 100 -1.99 -16.67 5.17
N THR A 101 -2.94 -17.56 4.97
CA THR A 101 -2.74 -18.99 5.17
C THR A 101 -1.76 -19.54 4.15
N ARG A 102 -1.13 -20.67 4.45
CA ARG A 102 -0.23 -21.37 3.52
C ARG A 102 -0.91 -21.70 2.19
N ALA A 103 -2.17 -22.10 2.22
CA ALA A 103 -2.95 -22.40 1.02
C ALA A 103 -3.17 -21.15 0.13
N GLU A 104 -3.44 -19.99 0.73
CA GLU A 104 -3.57 -18.73 0.00
C GLU A 104 -2.24 -18.26 -0.59
N LEU A 105 -1.13 -18.45 0.13
CA LEU A 105 0.20 -18.14 -0.37
C LEU A 105 0.58 -19.06 -1.54
N ASN A 106 0.34 -20.38 -1.43
CA ASN A 106 0.55 -21.33 -2.53
C ASN A 106 -0.27 -20.96 -3.77
N LYS A 107 -1.54 -20.58 -3.57
CA LYS A 107 -2.38 -20.10 -4.67
C LYS A 107 -1.79 -18.85 -5.33
N THR A 108 -1.40 -17.87 -4.52
CA THR A 108 -0.76 -16.63 -5.01
C THR A 108 0.52 -16.92 -5.80
N ARG A 109 1.35 -17.85 -5.30
CA ARG A 109 2.55 -18.33 -5.96
C ARG A 109 2.23 -18.92 -7.34
N SER A 110 1.25 -19.81 -7.42
CA SER A 110 0.82 -20.40 -8.69
C SER A 110 0.29 -19.36 -9.68
N ASP A 111 -0.50 -18.40 -9.18
CA ASP A 111 -1.08 -17.35 -10.02
C ASP A 111 0.01 -16.37 -10.54
N LEU A 112 0.97 -15.99 -9.69
CA LEU A 112 2.13 -15.17 -10.09
C LEU A 112 3.03 -15.93 -11.08
N LEU A 113 3.29 -17.21 -10.84
CA LEU A 113 4.04 -18.08 -11.77
C LEU A 113 3.36 -18.15 -13.15
N ALA A 114 2.04 -18.31 -13.20
CA ALA A 114 1.29 -18.35 -14.45
C ALA A 114 1.37 -17.02 -15.24
N LEU A 115 1.36 -15.89 -14.52
CA LEU A 115 1.53 -14.57 -15.11
C LEU A 115 2.94 -14.38 -15.69
N LEU A 116 3.98 -14.76 -14.95
CA LEU A 116 5.36 -14.67 -15.43
C LEU A 116 5.62 -15.65 -16.59
N ASN A 117 5.04 -16.85 -16.56
CA ASN A 117 5.12 -17.79 -17.67
C ASN A 117 4.46 -17.26 -18.94
N THR A 118 3.38 -16.47 -18.81
CA THR A 118 2.76 -15.80 -19.97
C THR A 118 3.74 -14.82 -20.64
N LEU A 119 4.59 -14.14 -19.87
CA LEU A 119 5.65 -13.28 -20.41
C LEU A 119 6.79 -14.10 -21.00
N LYS A 120 7.22 -15.19 -20.34
CA LYS A 120 8.26 -16.11 -20.84
C LYS A 120 7.88 -16.72 -22.19
N GLU A 121 6.65 -17.23 -22.31
CA GLU A 121 6.11 -17.78 -23.56
C GLU A 121 6.16 -16.73 -24.68
N ASN A 122 5.91 -15.46 -24.37
CA ASN A 122 5.89 -14.41 -25.39
C ASN A 122 7.28 -14.02 -25.92
N LEU A 123 8.37 -14.51 -25.30
CA LEU A 123 9.74 -14.32 -25.80
C LEU A 123 10.04 -15.21 -27.01
N GLN A 124 9.37 -16.37 -27.11
CA GLN A 124 9.64 -17.33 -28.18
C GLN A 124 8.96 -16.87 -29.48
N PRO A 125 9.65 -16.88 -30.64
CA PRO A 125 9.09 -16.43 -31.90
C PRO A 125 7.75 -17.10 -32.28
N GLU A 126 7.58 -18.37 -31.94
CA GLU A 126 6.42 -19.21 -32.30
C GLU A 126 5.16 -18.86 -31.48
N THR A 127 5.35 -18.42 -30.24
CA THR A 127 4.27 -18.08 -29.31
C THR A 127 4.12 -16.59 -29.09
N ARG A 128 4.99 -15.76 -29.69
CA ARG A 128 4.93 -14.31 -29.64
C ARG A 128 3.57 -13.80 -30.14
N ARG A 129 2.91 -13.03 -29.29
CA ARG A 129 1.66 -12.35 -29.58
C ARG A 129 1.89 -10.84 -29.70
N PRO A 130 1.06 -10.13 -30.47
CA PRO A 130 1.03 -8.67 -30.43
C PRO A 130 0.69 -8.17 -29.02
N ASP A 131 1.26 -7.03 -28.63
CA ASP A 131 1.09 -6.44 -27.29
C ASP A 131 -0.37 -6.30 -26.87
N ARG A 132 -1.27 -5.96 -27.80
CA ARG A 132 -2.72 -5.88 -27.52
C ARG A 132 -3.31 -7.21 -27.05
N VAL A 133 -2.89 -8.32 -27.65
CA VAL A 133 -3.36 -9.67 -27.31
C VAL A 133 -2.74 -10.13 -25.99
N LEU A 134 -1.45 -9.86 -25.80
CA LEU A 134 -0.75 -10.14 -24.56
C LEU A 134 -1.36 -9.35 -23.39
N ASN A 135 -1.67 -8.07 -23.60
CA ASN A 135 -2.31 -7.20 -22.62
C ASN A 135 -3.67 -7.74 -22.20
N ASP A 136 -4.52 -8.16 -23.14
CA ASP A 136 -5.82 -8.76 -22.84
C ASP A 136 -5.67 -10.05 -22.01
N LYS A 137 -4.69 -10.92 -22.35
CA LYS A 137 -4.39 -12.15 -21.59
C LYS A 137 -3.94 -11.84 -20.16
N LEU A 138 -2.98 -10.92 -19.99
CA LEU A 138 -2.46 -10.52 -18.68
C LEU A 138 -3.53 -9.84 -17.83
N LEU A 139 -4.30 -8.91 -18.40
CA LEU A 139 -5.37 -8.21 -17.69
C LEU A 139 -6.44 -9.19 -17.19
N ARG A 140 -6.81 -10.20 -17.99
CA ARG A 140 -7.73 -11.26 -17.55
C ARG A 140 -7.18 -12.02 -16.34
N GLN A 141 -5.91 -12.40 -16.36
CA GLN A 141 -5.25 -13.10 -15.24
C GLN A 141 -5.24 -12.21 -13.97
N ILE A 142 -4.85 -10.95 -14.12
CA ILE A 142 -4.80 -9.98 -13.02
C ILE A 142 -6.18 -9.76 -12.39
N LEU A 143 -7.22 -9.58 -13.22
CA LEU A 143 -8.60 -9.40 -12.76
C LEU A 143 -9.19 -10.66 -12.12
N ALA A 144 -8.85 -11.86 -12.64
CA ALA A 144 -9.25 -13.13 -12.03
C ALA A 144 -8.64 -13.33 -10.63
N LEU A 145 -7.42 -12.81 -10.42
CA LEU A 145 -6.74 -12.83 -9.14
C LEU A 145 -7.35 -11.84 -8.15
N ASN A 146 -7.71 -10.65 -8.63
CA ASN A 146 -8.15 -9.51 -7.82
C ASN A 146 -9.67 -9.32 -7.75
N SER A 147 -10.44 -10.33 -8.15
CA SER A 147 -11.86 -10.15 -8.42
C SER A 147 -12.70 -9.69 -7.24
N VAL A 148 -12.41 -10.18 -6.02
CA VAL A 148 -13.07 -9.74 -4.78
C VAL A 148 -12.87 -8.23 -4.56
N ARG A 149 -11.64 -7.75 -4.78
CA ARG A 149 -11.28 -6.35 -4.62
C ARG A 149 -11.89 -5.48 -5.73
N VAL A 150 -11.84 -5.96 -6.97
CA VAL A 150 -12.44 -5.31 -8.15
C VAL A 150 -13.95 -5.17 -7.99
N GLN A 151 -14.65 -6.19 -7.49
CA GLN A 151 -16.09 -6.12 -7.24
C GLN A 151 -16.43 -4.98 -6.26
N GLY A 152 -15.64 -4.84 -5.19
CA GLY A 152 -15.79 -3.72 -4.25
C GLY A 152 -15.63 -2.36 -4.95
N TYR A 153 -14.64 -2.22 -5.84
CA TYR A 153 -14.46 -1.00 -6.62
C TYR A 153 -15.62 -0.73 -7.58
N LEU A 154 -16.14 -1.75 -8.28
CA LEU A 154 -17.28 -1.59 -9.18
C LEU A 154 -18.56 -1.21 -8.43
N SER A 155 -18.80 -1.77 -7.24
CA SER A 155 -19.92 -1.37 -6.38
C SER A 155 -19.79 0.08 -5.91
N THR A 156 -18.60 0.52 -5.48
CA THR A 156 -18.35 1.93 -5.13
C THR A 156 -18.55 2.82 -6.35
N LEU A 157 -17.96 2.49 -7.50
CA LEU A 157 -18.11 3.25 -8.75
C LEU A 157 -19.58 3.44 -9.11
N SER A 158 -20.40 2.38 -9.06
CA SER A 158 -21.84 2.47 -9.33
C SER A 158 -22.55 3.48 -8.42
N ASN A 159 -22.24 3.46 -7.12
CA ASN A 159 -22.86 4.36 -6.14
C ASN A 159 -22.42 5.81 -6.35
N GLU A 160 -21.13 6.05 -6.57
CA GLU A 160 -20.62 7.42 -6.78
C GLU A 160 -21.11 8.01 -8.08
N LEU A 161 -21.17 7.23 -9.17
CA LEU A 161 -21.76 7.68 -10.44
C LEU A 161 -23.22 8.11 -10.28
N LYS A 162 -24.04 7.33 -9.56
CA LYS A 162 -25.45 7.70 -9.29
C LYS A 162 -25.55 9.03 -8.55
N SER A 163 -24.70 9.23 -7.54
CA SER A 163 -24.64 10.49 -6.77
C SER A 163 -24.19 11.67 -7.65
N CYS A 164 -23.16 11.49 -8.46
CA CYS A 164 -22.65 12.49 -9.40
C CYS A 164 -23.70 12.87 -10.45
N ILE A 165 -24.37 11.89 -11.07
CA ILE A 165 -25.43 12.11 -12.05
C ILE A 165 -26.59 12.89 -11.42
N LYS A 166 -27.00 12.53 -10.19
CA LYS A 166 -28.05 13.26 -9.46
C LYS A 166 -27.63 14.71 -9.20
N ALA A 167 -26.38 14.94 -8.79
CA ALA A 167 -25.86 16.28 -8.57
C ALA A 167 -25.83 17.11 -9.86
N CYS A 168 -25.39 16.54 -10.99
CA CYS A 168 -25.42 17.21 -12.28
C CYS A 168 -26.83 17.59 -12.73
N LYS A 169 -27.80 16.66 -12.59
CA LYS A 169 -29.20 16.93 -12.96
C LYS A 169 -29.86 18.01 -12.10
N GLY A 170 -29.41 18.16 -10.86
CA GLY A 170 -29.87 19.21 -9.96
C GLY A 170 -29.20 20.58 -10.19
N ASP A 171 -28.16 20.65 -11.01
CA ASP A 171 -27.40 21.88 -11.26
C ASP A 171 -27.77 22.49 -12.60
N THR A 172 -28.72 23.43 -12.57
CA THR A 172 -29.17 24.22 -13.72
C THR A 172 -28.27 25.41 -14.04
N THR A 173 -27.22 25.66 -13.23
CA THR A 173 -26.38 26.86 -13.34
C THR A 173 -25.16 26.65 -14.22
N SER A 174 -24.73 25.41 -14.43
CA SER A 174 -23.54 25.07 -15.21
C SER A 174 -23.93 24.43 -16.55
N PRO A 175 -23.52 25.00 -17.70
CA PRO A 175 -23.85 24.47 -19.03
C PRO A 175 -23.26 23.07 -19.27
N ASP A 176 -22.16 22.73 -18.59
CA ASP A 176 -21.50 21.42 -18.72
C ASP A 176 -22.21 20.28 -17.95
N SER A 177 -23.17 20.62 -17.07
CA SER A 177 -23.81 19.65 -16.16
C SER A 177 -24.60 18.57 -16.91
N GLU A 178 -25.33 18.95 -17.96
CA GLU A 178 -26.16 18.00 -18.73
C GLU A 178 -25.30 17.00 -19.50
N GLY A 179 -24.28 17.50 -20.23
CA GLY A 179 -23.31 16.65 -20.92
C GLY A 179 -22.53 15.73 -19.96
N ALA A 180 -22.19 16.24 -18.76
CA ALA A 180 -21.58 15.42 -17.73
C ALA A 180 -22.51 14.31 -17.23
N ALA A 181 -23.77 14.62 -16.96
CA ALA A 181 -24.77 13.63 -16.55
C ALA A 181 -24.97 12.53 -17.60
N GLN A 182 -25.03 12.89 -18.88
CA GLN A 182 -25.18 11.94 -19.98
C GLN A 182 -23.96 11.02 -20.08
N THR A 183 -22.74 11.58 -20.06
CA THR A 183 -21.52 10.79 -20.19
C THR A 183 -21.32 9.85 -18.99
N LEU A 184 -21.59 10.33 -17.77
CA LEU A 184 -21.59 9.49 -16.57
C LEU A 184 -22.66 8.40 -16.61
N GLY A 185 -23.81 8.68 -17.24
CA GLY A 185 -24.87 7.71 -17.48
C GLY A 185 -24.43 6.57 -18.40
N ILE A 186 -23.68 6.86 -19.47
CA ILE A 186 -23.10 5.84 -20.36
C ILE A 186 -22.13 4.95 -19.57
N LEU A 187 -21.23 5.55 -18.79
CA LEU A 187 -20.29 4.80 -17.96
C LEU A 187 -21.01 3.89 -16.96
N LEU A 188 -22.09 4.38 -16.33
CA LEU A 188 -22.89 3.60 -15.39
C LEU A 188 -23.53 2.36 -16.04
N GLN A 189 -23.95 2.44 -17.30
CA GLN A 189 -24.53 1.32 -18.04
C GLN A 189 -23.50 0.24 -18.39
N MET A 190 -22.20 0.59 -18.43
CA MET A 190 -21.12 -0.33 -18.75
C MET A 190 -20.58 -1.10 -17.55
N ILE A 191 -21.02 -0.76 -16.33
CA ILE A 191 -20.59 -1.45 -15.11
C ILE A 191 -21.26 -2.82 -15.05
N PRO A 192 -20.50 -3.92 -14.93
CA PRO A 192 -21.09 -5.24 -14.76
C PRO A 192 -21.87 -5.31 -13.45
N ASP A 193 -22.98 -6.07 -13.44
CA ASP A 193 -23.75 -6.26 -12.21
C ASP A 193 -22.94 -7.06 -11.18
N SER A 194 -22.35 -6.32 -10.24
CA SER A 194 -21.57 -6.86 -9.14
C SER A 194 -22.35 -7.83 -8.24
N LYS A 195 -23.70 -7.83 -8.25
CA LYS A 195 -24.50 -8.70 -7.39
C LYS A 195 -24.82 -10.07 -8.00
N GLN A 196 -24.77 -10.18 -9.32
CA GLN A 196 -25.08 -11.42 -10.05
C GLN A 196 -23.83 -12.14 -10.59
N ALA A 197 -22.69 -11.47 -10.57
CA ALA A 197 -21.45 -12.05 -11.05
C ALA A 197 -20.85 -13.05 -10.04
N GLU A 198 -20.73 -14.30 -10.45
CA GLU A 198 -19.74 -15.20 -9.84
C GLU A 198 -18.37 -14.55 -9.98
N GLN A 199 -17.67 -14.36 -8.85
CA GLN A 199 -16.41 -13.59 -8.73
C GLN A 199 -15.27 -14.06 -9.66
N LYS A 200 -15.43 -15.08 -10.50
CA LYS A 200 -14.41 -15.55 -11.44
C LYS A 200 -14.94 -15.93 -12.82
N SER A 201 -16.19 -15.60 -13.14
CA SER A 201 -16.74 -15.97 -14.45
C SER A 201 -16.01 -15.20 -15.57
N ALA A 202 -15.82 -15.87 -16.72
CA ALA A 202 -15.20 -15.25 -17.89
C ALA A 202 -16.01 -14.02 -18.39
N GLU A 203 -17.32 -14.04 -18.18
CA GLU A 203 -18.22 -12.94 -18.53
C GLU A 203 -18.04 -11.72 -17.62
N PHE A 204 -17.91 -11.93 -16.30
CA PHE A 204 -17.62 -10.86 -15.35
C PHE A 204 -16.28 -10.17 -15.68
N ILE A 205 -15.24 -10.96 -15.93
CA ILE A 205 -13.92 -10.45 -16.29
C ILE A 205 -14.00 -9.66 -17.61
N SER A 206 -14.64 -10.22 -18.64
CA SER A 206 -14.75 -9.55 -19.95
C SER A 206 -15.53 -8.23 -19.87
N SER A 207 -16.59 -8.18 -19.06
CA SER A 207 -17.37 -6.97 -18.84
C SER A 207 -16.61 -5.93 -18.01
N THR A 208 -15.81 -6.38 -17.03
CA THR A 208 -14.90 -5.51 -16.28
C THR A 208 -13.83 -4.90 -17.18
N ILE A 209 -13.23 -5.68 -18.08
CA ILE A 209 -12.25 -5.16 -19.07
C ILE A 209 -12.89 -4.09 -19.96
N ARG A 210 -14.12 -4.32 -20.41
CA ARG A 210 -14.87 -3.33 -21.20
C ARG A 210 -15.08 -2.05 -20.40
N CYS A 211 -15.49 -2.16 -19.14
CA CYS A 211 -15.67 -1.02 -18.24
C CYS A 211 -14.35 -0.24 -18.06
N ILE A 212 -13.22 -0.92 -17.81
CA ILE A 212 -11.90 -0.28 -17.68
C ILE A 212 -11.51 0.48 -18.96
N ARG A 213 -11.71 -0.11 -20.14
CA ARG A 213 -11.43 0.56 -21.43
C ARG A 213 -12.30 1.79 -21.65
N THR A 214 -13.60 1.70 -21.33
CA THR A 214 -14.49 2.87 -21.39
C THR A 214 -14.08 3.96 -20.41
N ILE A 215 -13.59 3.61 -19.22
CA ILE A 215 -13.05 4.59 -18.25
C ILE A 215 -11.80 5.28 -18.83
N GLU A 216 -10.93 4.53 -19.50
CA GLU A 216 -9.72 5.07 -20.13
C GLU A 216 -10.06 6.05 -21.27
N GLU A 217 -11.00 5.68 -22.14
CA GLU A 217 -11.54 6.56 -23.18
C GLU A 217 -12.19 7.82 -22.56
N TYR A 218 -12.95 7.64 -21.48
CA TYR A 218 -13.62 8.73 -20.76
C TYR A 218 -12.63 9.77 -20.21
N ARG A 219 -11.45 9.35 -19.74
CA ARG A 219 -10.45 10.28 -19.22
C ARG A 219 -9.91 11.26 -20.26
N GLN A 220 -10.01 10.92 -21.54
CA GLN A 220 -9.58 11.79 -22.61
C GLN A 220 -10.64 12.85 -22.97
N LEU A 221 -11.86 12.73 -22.45
CA LEU A 221 -12.96 13.64 -22.75
C LEU A 221 -12.91 14.93 -21.91
N PRO A 222 -13.45 16.06 -22.42
CA PRO A 222 -13.51 17.33 -21.68
C PRO A 222 -14.27 17.24 -20.35
N VAL A 223 -15.26 16.34 -20.25
CA VAL A 223 -16.05 16.12 -19.03
C VAL A 223 -15.19 15.73 -17.82
N GLN A 224 -14.01 15.13 -18.03
CA GLN A 224 -13.09 14.80 -16.94
C GLN A 224 -12.62 16.06 -16.20
N TYR A 225 -12.35 17.16 -16.91
CA TYR A 225 -11.97 18.45 -16.29
C TYR A 225 -13.08 19.01 -15.40
N PHE A 226 -14.34 18.88 -15.85
CA PHE A 226 -15.49 19.26 -15.03
C PHE A 226 -15.54 18.48 -13.71
N ILE A 227 -15.29 17.17 -13.75
CA ILE A 227 -15.29 16.33 -12.55
C ILE A 227 -14.13 16.65 -11.62
N GLU A 228 -12.93 16.84 -12.16
CA GLU A 228 -11.75 17.23 -11.38
C GLU A 228 -12.00 18.55 -10.65
N ARG A 229 -12.60 19.55 -11.34
CA ARG A 229 -12.97 20.82 -10.72
C ARG A 229 -14.02 20.67 -9.62
N ARG A 230 -15.02 19.80 -9.82
CA ARG A 230 -16.03 19.49 -8.79
C ARG A 230 -15.41 18.83 -7.58
N ALA A 231 -14.54 17.83 -7.77
CA ALA A 231 -13.82 17.14 -6.71
C ALA A 231 -12.97 18.12 -5.88
N TYR A 232 -12.20 18.97 -6.55
CA TYR A 232 -11.39 20.00 -5.89
C TYR A 232 -12.26 20.98 -5.07
N THR A 233 -13.37 21.43 -5.64
CA THR A 233 -14.27 22.38 -4.97
C THR A 233 -14.98 21.74 -3.77
N SER A 234 -15.48 20.51 -3.95
CA SER A 234 -16.21 19.77 -2.93
C SER A 234 -15.31 19.45 -1.73
N GLU A 235 -14.06 19.07 -1.99
CA GLU A 235 -13.04 18.86 -0.95
C GLU A 235 -12.73 20.15 -0.18
N ARG A 236 -12.48 21.26 -0.88
CA ARG A 236 -12.21 22.56 -0.22
C ARG A 236 -13.34 23.02 0.68
N LEU A 237 -14.58 22.71 0.30
CA LEU A 237 -15.78 23.09 1.04
C LEU A 237 -16.20 22.04 2.09
N GLY A 238 -15.56 20.86 2.13
CA GLY A 238 -15.98 19.75 2.99
C GLY A 238 -17.37 19.21 2.64
N THR A 239 -17.78 19.30 1.38
CA THR A 239 -19.09 18.88 0.88
C THR A 239 -18.93 17.76 -0.16
N ALA A 240 -20.01 17.02 -0.45
CA ALA A 240 -20.10 16.13 -1.61
C ALA A 240 -18.85 15.23 -1.88
N PRO A 241 -18.46 14.34 -0.94
CA PRO A 241 -17.25 13.52 -1.06
C PRO A 241 -17.30 12.50 -2.22
N PHE A 242 -18.45 12.34 -2.85
CA PHE A 242 -18.65 11.41 -3.95
C PHE A 242 -17.84 11.75 -5.20
N TRP A 243 -17.49 13.03 -5.43
CA TRP A 243 -16.66 13.43 -6.57
C TRP A 243 -15.21 12.94 -6.44
N SER A 244 -14.62 13.13 -5.26
CA SER A 244 -13.26 12.66 -4.97
C SER A 244 -13.21 11.14 -4.83
N SER A 245 -14.24 10.54 -4.23
CA SER A 245 -14.42 9.08 -4.20
C SER A 245 -14.53 8.48 -5.61
N LEU A 246 -15.25 9.14 -6.53
CA LEU A 246 -15.34 8.72 -7.94
C LEU A 246 -13.97 8.71 -8.62
N GLN A 247 -13.20 9.80 -8.49
CA GLN A 247 -11.84 9.86 -9.05
C GLN A 247 -10.92 8.79 -8.44
N HIS A 248 -11.03 8.57 -7.13
CA HIS A 248 -10.27 7.54 -6.44
C HIS A 248 -10.55 6.14 -7.01
N VAL A 249 -11.82 5.75 -7.10
CA VAL A 249 -12.19 4.40 -7.56
C VAL A 249 -11.91 4.19 -9.05
N ILE A 250 -12.05 5.23 -9.88
CA ILE A 250 -11.61 5.21 -11.27
C ILE A 250 -10.10 4.92 -11.35
N GLY A 251 -9.28 5.62 -10.56
CA GLY A 251 -7.83 5.38 -10.52
C GLY A 251 -7.48 3.95 -10.09
N ARG A 252 -8.24 3.38 -9.14
CA ARG A 252 -8.08 1.97 -8.72
C ARG A 252 -8.36 0.98 -9.83
N LEU A 253 -9.41 1.19 -10.62
CA LEU A 253 -9.75 0.28 -11.71
C LEU A 253 -8.73 0.36 -12.84
N LEU A 254 -8.31 1.58 -13.23
CA LEU A 254 -7.28 1.79 -14.24
C LEU A 254 -5.91 1.24 -13.83
N SER A 255 -5.60 1.17 -12.53
CA SER A 255 -4.32 0.62 -12.10
C SER A 255 -4.08 -0.81 -12.58
N TYR A 256 -5.12 -1.64 -12.79
CA TYR A 256 -4.95 -3.00 -13.32
C TYR A 256 -4.56 -3.01 -14.81
N GLN A 257 -5.03 -2.03 -15.59
CA GLN A 257 -4.56 -1.82 -16.97
C GLN A 257 -3.08 -1.43 -16.97
N TYR A 258 -2.70 -0.48 -16.11
CA TYR A 258 -1.31 -0.06 -15.96
C TYR A 258 -0.40 -1.17 -15.43
N ASP A 259 -0.92 -2.07 -14.59
CA ASP A 259 -0.19 -3.26 -14.15
C ASP A 259 0.15 -4.13 -15.36
N ALA A 260 -0.82 -4.47 -16.21
CA ALA A 260 -0.59 -5.26 -17.43
C ALA A 260 0.41 -4.59 -18.39
N GLU A 261 0.28 -3.28 -18.61
CA GLU A 261 1.20 -2.51 -19.46
C GLU A 261 2.62 -2.45 -18.90
N THR A 262 2.77 -2.32 -17.58
CA THR A 262 4.10 -2.33 -16.94
C THR A 262 4.80 -3.67 -17.15
N LEU A 263 4.05 -4.77 -17.09
CA LEU A 263 4.61 -6.11 -17.33
C LEU A 263 5.08 -6.27 -18.77
N ILE A 264 4.33 -5.76 -19.75
CA ILE A 264 4.73 -5.78 -21.17
C ILE A 264 5.95 -4.88 -21.40
N SER A 265 5.96 -3.69 -20.81
CA SER A 265 7.12 -2.78 -20.87
C SER A 265 8.38 -3.44 -20.30
N ALA A 266 8.26 -4.09 -19.14
CA ALA A 266 9.35 -4.86 -18.54
C ALA A 266 9.81 -6.00 -19.44
N HIS A 267 8.89 -6.74 -20.04
CA HIS A 267 9.17 -7.81 -20.99
C HIS A 267 9.98 -7.31 -22.20
N HIS A 268 9.66 -6.14 -22.75
CA HIS A 268 10.43 -5.56 -23.86
C HIS A 268 11.83 -5.10 -23.45
N ILE A 269 12.00 -4.61 -22.21
CA ILE A 269 13.30 -4.09 -21.73
C ILE A 269 14.24 -5.23 -21.36
N TRP A 270 13.73 -6.26 -20.68
CA TRP A 270 14.53 -7.32 -20.05
C TRP A 270 14.32 -8.70 -20.68
N GLY A 271 13.64 -8.79 -21.82
CA GLY A 271 13.39 -10.07 -22.50
C GLY A 271 14.65 -10.84 -22.91
N ASP A 272 15.74 -10.11 -23.18
CA ASP A 272 17.05 -10.70 -23.52
C ASP A 272 17.93 -10.99 -22.28
N THR A 273 17.43 -10.74 -21.08
CA THR A 273 18.11 -11.01 -19.80
C THR A 273 17.51 -12.24 -19.10
N ASP A 274 18.08 -12.63 -17.97
CA ASP A 274 17.60 -13.78 -17.21
C ASP A 274 16.25 -13.54 -16.50
N LEU A 275 15.78 -12.29 -16.43
CA LEU A 275 14.56 -11.89 -15.70
C LEU A 275 13.35 -12.77 -16.01
N PHE A 276 13.16 -13.16 -17.28
CA PHE A 276 12.01 -13.95 -17.74
C PHE A 276 12.40 -15.32 -18.33
N ARG A 277 13.68 -15.71 -18.26
CA ARG A 277 14.15 -16.98 -18.83
C ARG A 277 13.93 -18.11 -17.84
N ASP A 278 14.86 -18.32 -16.92
CA ASP A 278 14.75 -19.37 -15.92
C ASP A 278 14.58 -18.75 -14.54
N PHE A 279 13.35 -18.85 -14.04
CA PHE A 279 12.96 -18.26 -12.78
C PHE A 279 12.15 -19.21 -11.91
N GLU A 280 12.28 -19.00 -10.61
CA GLU A 280 11.43 -19.60 -9.59
C GLU A 280 10.56 -18.52 -8.95
N VAL A 281 9.39 -18.94 -8.49
CA VAL A 281 8.54 -18.13 -7.60
C VAL A 281 8.45 -18.88 -6.28
N ASP A 282 8.69 -18.20 -5.17
CA ASP A 282 8.54 -18.76 -3.82
C ASP A 282 8.02 -17.69 -2.85
N PHE A 283 7.72 -18.08 -1.62
CA PHE A 283 7.17 -17.17 -0.62
C PHE A 283 7.59 -17.47 0.81
N LEU A 284 7.53 -16.42 1.63
CA LEU A 284 7.65 -16.52 3.08
C LEU A 284 6.26 -16.72 3.72
N PRO A 285 6.15 -17.57 4.77
CA PRO A 285 4.95 -17.59 5.61
C PRO A 285 4.63 -16.19 6.13
N SER A 286 3.36 -15.82 6.17
CA SER A 286 2.93 -14.63 6.91
C SER A 286 3.33 -14.74 8.37
N SER A 287 3.71 -13.62 8.99
CA SER A 287 4.01 -13.61 10.42
C SER A 287 2.75 -13.90 11.24
N ASP A 288 2.89 -14.71 12.28
CA ASP A 288 1.82 -14.92 13.25
C ASP A 288 1.57 -13.65 14.07
N PRO A 289 0.31 -13.39 14.44
CA PRO A 289 0.01 -12.35 15.40
C PRO A 289 0.69 -12.62 16.74
N TYR A 290 1.14 -11.53 17.35
CA TYR A 290 1.83 -11.59 18.62
C TYR A 290 0.95 -12.20 19.73
N PRO A 291 1.49 -13.01 20.68
CA PRO A 291 0.68 -13.66 21.71
C PRO A 291 -0.16 -12.66 22.52
N SER A 292 -1.44 -12.98 22.69
CA SER A 292 -2.43 -12.08 23.32
C SER A 292 -2.04 -11.64 24.74
N SER A 293 -1.26 -12.44 25.47
CA SER A 293 -0.74 -12.10 26.81
C SER A 293 0.17 -10.87 26.81
N ALA A 294 0.92 -10.65 25.73
CA ALA A 294 1.86 -9.55 25.62
C ALA A 294 1.23 -8.28 25.02
N THR A 295 0.02 -8.38 24.46
CA THR A 295 -0.80 -7.26 23.95
C THR A 295 -2.03 -6.96 24.80
N LYS A 296 -2.16 -7.58 25.99
CA LYS A 296 -3.13 -7.17 27.01
C LYS A 296 -2.77 -5.78 27.54
N LEU A 297 -3.24 -4.76 26.85
CA LEU A 297 -3.10 -3.37 27.27
C LEU A 297 -4.31 -2.99 28.14
N LYS A 298 -4.05 -2.18 29.16
CA LYS A 298 -5.11 -1.52 29.93
C LYS A 298 -5.32 -0.13 29.33
N PRO A 299 -6.57 0.33 29.16
CA PRO A 299 -6.83 1.70 28.76
C PRO A 299 -6.12 2.68 29.70
N GLU A 300 -5.43 3.65 29.12
CA GLU A 300 -4.72 4.70 29.86
C GLU A 300 -5.27 6.07 29.49
N ALA A 301 -5.32 6.98 30.47
CA ALA A 301 -5.72 8.37 30.26
C ALA A 301 -4.64 9.14 29.48
N ILE A 302 -5.07 10.15 28.71
CA ILE A 302 -4.19 10.99 27.88
C ILE A 302 -3.01 11.55 28.68
N ASP A 303 -3.28 12.15 29.83
CA ASP A 303 -2.25 12.74 30.70
C ASP A 303 -1.21 11.71 31.16
N THR A 304 -1.61 10.47 31.40
CA THR A 304 -0.68 9.38 31.79
C THR A 304 0.25 9.01 30.64
N ILE A 305 -0.24 9.04 29.41
CA ILE A 305 0.57 8.81 28.21
C ILE A 305 1.53 9.99 28.00
N ILE A 306 1.04 11.23 28.11
CA ILE A 306 1.84 12.45 27.96
C ILE A 306 2.94 12.54 29.02
N ASN A 307 2.68 12.20 30.27
CA ASN A 307 3.69 12.23 31.35
C ASN A 307 4.89 11.29 31.09
N ARG A 308 4.74 10.29 30.22
CA ARG A 308 5.82 9.38 29.80
C ARG A 308 6.56 9.87 28.54
N THR A 309 6.30 11.11 28.09
CA THR A 309 7.01 11.71 26.95
C THR A 309 8.51 11.80 27.27
N PRO A 310 9.36 11.13 26.49
CA PRO A 310 10.79 11.12 26.75
C PRO A 310 11.41 12.51 26.65
N GLN A 311 12.34 12.82 27.55
CA GLN A 311 13.14 14.06 27.55
C GLN A 311 12.32 15.36 27.60
N ALA A 312 11.05 15.31 28.05
CA ALA A 312 10.22 16.49 28.20
C ALA A 312 10.35 17.09 29.61
N MET A 313 10.56 18.41 29.68
CA MET A 313 10.56 19.16 30.94
C MET A 313 9.13 19.32 31.47
N PRO A 314 8.93 19.52 32.79
CA PRO A 314 7.58 19.68 33.37
C PRO A 314 6.74 20.76 32.69
N SER A 315 7.35 21.90 32.32
CA SER A 315 6.66 22.98 31.59
C SER A 315 6.18 22.52 30.20
N GLN A 316 7.00 21.75 29.47
CA GLN A 316 6.63 21.18 28.17
C GLN A 316 5.51 20.15 28.30
N LEU A 317 5.52 19.33 29.36
CA LEU A 317 4.45 18.38 29.64
C LEU A 317 3.11 19.09 29.89
N GLU A 318 3.11 20.18 30.68
CA GLU A 318 1.90 20.98 30.89
C GLU A 318 1.40 21.64 29.60
N THR A 319 2.30 22.13 28.74
CA THR A 319 1.92 22.63 27.40
C THR A 319 1.27 21.53 26.54
N LEU A 320 1.83 20.32 26.51
CA LEU A 320 1.26 19.20 25.76
C LEU A 320 -0.11 18.78 26.30
N LYS A 321 -0.29 18.75 27.63
CA LYS A 321 -1.59 18.49 28.25
C LYS A 321 -2.61 19.57 27.87
N GLN A 322 -2.20 20.83 27.83
CA GLN A 322 -3.09 21.90 27.41
C GLN A 322 -3.54 21.72 25.94
N HIS A 323 -2.61 21.41 25.03
CA HIS A 323 -2.97 21.09 23.65
C HIS A 323 -3.92 19.89 23.54
N ALA A 324 -3.72 18.86 24.35
CA ALA A 324 -4.63 17.72 24.40
C ALA A 324 -6.04 18.12 24.88
N ARG A 325 -6.15 18.97 25.92
CA ARG A 325 -7.44 19.51 26.39
C ARG A 325 -8.18 20.28 25.30
N ASP A 326 -7.45 21.06 24.50
CA ASP A 326 -8.05 21.77 23.38
C ASP A 326 -8.67 20.79 22.36
N LEU A 327 -8.03 19.62 22.13
CA LEU A 327 -8.53 18.57 21.25
C LEU A 327 -9.65 17.72 21.88
N GLN A 328 -9.75 17.67 23.21
CA GLN A 328 -10.88 17.02 23.89
C GLN A 328 -12.21 17.71 23.56
N ALA A 329 -12.20 19.04 23.34
CA ALA A 329 -13.36 19.76 22.81
C ALA A 329 -13.81 19.26 21.42
N PHE A 330 -12.93 18.58 20.68
CA PHE A 330 -13.18 17.94 19.39
C PHE A 330 -13.27 16.41 19.50
N SER A 331 -13.73 15.90 20.66
CA SER A 331 -14.00 14.48 20.91
C SER A 331 -12.77 13.56 20.90
N LEU A 332 -11.57 14.07 21.26
CA LEU A 332 -10.37 13.23 21.39
C LEU A 332 -10.56 12.05 22.36
N ASP A 333 -11.24 12.25 23.50
CA ASP A 333 -11.47 11.18 24.47
C ASP A 333 -12.31 10.05 23.88
N ALA A 334 -13.35 10.38 23.10
CA ALA A 334 -14.19 9.39 22.42
C ALA A 334 -13.39 8.64 21.35
N MET A 335 -12.51 9.33 20.61
CA MET A 335 -11.62 8.68 19.65
C MET A 335 -10.60 7.77 20.34
N LEU A 336 -10.07 8.17 21.50
CA LEU A 336 -9.17 7.35 22.31
C LEU A 336 -9.86 6.08 22.83
N GLU A 337 -11.05 6.23 23.40
CA GLU A 337 -11.85 5.09 23.87
C GLU A 337 -12.17 4.12 22.71
N LYS A 338 -12.52 4.66 21.54
CA LYS A 338 -12.72 3.87 20.32
C LYS A 338 -11.46 3.09 19.95
N GLN A 339 -10.27 3.70 19.97
CA GLN A 339 -9.03 2.99 19.64
C GLN A 339 -8.70 1.91 20.67
N TRP A 340 -8.89 2.16 21.97
CA TRP A 340 -8.68 1.17 23.02
C TRP A 340 -9.58 -0.07 22.91
N LYS A 341 -10.79 0.09 22.37
CA LYS A 341 -11.72 -1.03 22.11
C LYS A 341 -11.35 -1.87 20.89
N ARG A 342 -10.45 -1.40 20.02
CA ARG A 342 -10.05 -2.16 18.83
C ARG A 342 -9.21 -3.36 19.24
N LYS A 343 -9.42 -4.48 18.56
CA LYS A 343 -8.52 -5.62 18.66
C LYS A 343 -7.15 -5.24 18.09
N ILE A 344 -6.14 -5.18 18.96
CA ILE A 344 -4.74 -4.99 18.59
C ILE A 344 -4.10 -6.38 18.47
N ASP A 345 -3.72 -6.71 17.25
CA ASP A 345 -3.23 -8.02 16.86
C ASP A 345 -1.96 -7.84 16.02
N PRO A 346 -0.84 -7.39 16.61
CA PRO A 346 0.32 -6.92 15.88
C PRO A 346 1.00 -8.04 15.08
N ILE A 347 1.32 -7.72 13.83
CA ILE A 347 2.04 -8.60 12.90
C ILE A 347 3.30 -7.89 12.40
N VAL A 348 4.27 -8.67 11.93
CA VAL A 348 5.38 -8.13 11.13
C VAL A 348 4.82 -7.84 9.75
N HIS A 349 4.92 -6.60 9.30
CA HIS A 349 4.45 -6.24 7.95
C HIS A 349 5.32 -6.90 6.90
N ALA A 350 4.73 -7.24 5.75
CA ALA A 350 5.36 -8.01 4.69
C ALA A 350 6.74 -7.47 4.26
N GLU A 351 6.90 -6.16 4.13
CA GLU A 351 8.16 -5.53 3.74
C GLU A 351 9.25 -5.69 4.81
N VAL A 352 8.88 -5.61 6.08
CA VAL A 352 9.79 -5.82 7.22
C VAL A 352 10.15 -7.29 7.35
N LEU A 353 9.18 -8.18 7.12
CA LEU A 353 9.37 -9.63 7.17
C LEU A 353 10.33 -10.12 6.07
N LEU A 354 10.18 -9.61 4.85
CA LEU A 354 11.04 -9.96 3.73
C LEU A 354 12.47 -9.42 3.92
N HIS A 355 12.60 -8.18 4.41
CA HIS A 355 13.90 -7.59 4.74
C HIS A 355 14.64 -8.36 5.85
N ASP A 356 13.93 -8.73 6.92
CA ASP A 356 14.47 -9.51 8.04
C ASP A 356 14.97 -10.89 7.58
N TRP A 357 14.18 -11.58 6.75
CA TRP A 357 14.59 -12.86 6.16
C TRP A 357 15.84 -12.72 5.27
N LEU A 358 15.89 -11.69 4.42
CA LEU A 358 17.06 -11.44 3.57
C LEU A 358 18.31 -11.21 4.41
N SER A 359 18.21 -10.40 5.47
CA SER A 359 19.34 -10.03 6.32
C SER A 359 19.97 -11.21 7.05
N ARG A 360 19.20 -12.28 7.31
CA ARG A 360 19.64 -13.47 8.06
C ARG A 360 20.03 -14.66 7.20
N THR A 361 19.73 -14.63 5.90
CA THR A 361 20.03 -15.73 4.99
C THR A 361 21.38 -15.54 4.30
N PRO A 362 22.03 -16.61 3.79
CA PRO A 362 23.30 -16.51 3.07
C PRO A 362 23.25 -15.45 1.96
N GLY A 363 24.32 -14.67 1.82
CA GLY A 363 24.37 -13.50 0.92
C GLY A 363 23.68 -12.25 1.49
N GLY A 364 22.85 -12.38 2.52
CA GLY A 364 22.31 -11.26 3.28
C GLY A 364 21.55 -10.26 2.40
N ILE A 365 21.86 -8.98 2.62
CA ILE A 365 21.40 -7.85 1.80
C ILE A 365 22.52 -7.32 0.87
N GLN A 366 23.49 -8.17 0.50
CA GLN A 366 24.54 -7.82 -0.44
C GLN A 366 23.96 -7.52 -1.81
N GLN A 367 24.53 -6.53 -2.49
CA GLN A 367 24.00 -6.03 -3.76
C GLN A 367 23.97 -7.12 -4.85
N ALA A 368 25.00 -7.98 -4.88
CA ALA A 368 25.14 -9.10 -5.83
C ALA A 368 24.01 -10.13 -5.78
N ARG A 369 23.28 -10.20 -4.66
CA ARG A 369 22.15 -11.12 -4.47
C ARG A 369 20.89 -10.68 -5.20
N PHE A 370 20.79 -9.40 -5.56
CA PHE A 370 19.61 -8.85 -6.22
C PHE A 370 19.81 -8.84 -7.73
N PHE A 371 18.71 -9.05 -8.47
CA PHE A 371 18.74 -8.93 -9.92
C PHE A 371 19.32 -7.57 -10.36
N SER A 372 20.27 -7.60 -11.30
CA SER A 372 20.98 -6.41 -11.80
C SER A 372 21.63 -5.54 -10.72
N ASN A 373 21.97 -6.12 -9.56
CA ASN A 373 22.54 -5.38 -8.43
C ASN A 373 21.59 -4.31 -7.86
N TRP A 374 20.28 -4.43 -8.04
CA TRP A 374 19.31 -3.44 -7.54
C TRP A 374 18.66 -3.92 -6.24
N ARG A 375 19.20 -3.49 -5.09
CA ARG A 375 18.69 -3.81 -3.75
C ARG A 375 17.30 -3.20 -3.52
N TYR A 376 16.28 -3.89 -3.99
CA TYR A 376 14.91 -3.38 -3.96
C TYR A 376 13.92 -4.40 -3.43
N ILE A 377 13.06 -3.93 -2.52
CA ILE A 377 11.84 -4.62 -2.13
C ILE A 377 10.67 -3.75 -2.59
N GLY A 378 9.94 -4.25 -3.57
CA GLY A 378 8.70 -3.63 -4.01
C GLY A 378 7.55 -4.01 -3.09
N THR A 379 6.59 -3.11 -2.94
CA THR A 379 5.45 -3.29 -2.03
C THR A 379 4.16 -2.95 -2.75
N SER A 380 3.05 -3.61 -2.42
CA SER A 380 1.74 -3.39 -3.08
C SER A 380 1.19 -1.98 -2.85
N LYS A 381 1.65 -1.34 -1.78
CA LYS A 381 1.33 0.02 -1.35
C LYS A 381 2.59 0.71 -0.83
N PRO A 382 2.64 2.06 -0.80
CA PRO A 382 3.67 2.79 -0.06
C PRO A 382 3.87 2.21 1.35
N ILE A 383 5.11 2.13 1.82
CA ILE A 383 5.40 1.56 3.15
C ILE A 383 4.77 2.42 4.24
N CYS A 384 4.31 1.80 5.33
CA CYS A 384 3.68 2.58 6.40
C CYS A 384 4.71 3.40 7.21
N ARG A 385 4.24 4.42 7.94
CA ARG A 385 5.13 5.30 8.74
C ARG A 385 6.00 4.53 9.72
N LEU A 386 5.47 3.45 10.30
CA LEU A 386 6.20 2.60 11.25
C LEU A 386 7.25 1.73 10.54
N CYS A 387 6.95 1.18 9.36
CA CYS A 387 7.93 0.45 8.55
C CYS A 387 9.04 1.38 8.05
N HIS A 388 8.69 2.58 7.58
CA HIS A 388 9.68 3.59 7.18
C HIS A 388 10.61 3.96 8.34
N SER A 389 10.03 4.27 9.51
CA SER A 389 10.80 4.54 10.73
C SER A 389 11.71 3.39 11.14
N TYR A 390 11.24 2.15 11.00
CA TYR A 390 12.03 0.96 11.29
C TYR A 390 13.24 0.86 10.36
N PHE A 391 13.04 0.99 9.04
CA PHE A 391 14.12 0.94 8.05
C PHE A 391 15.15 2.05 8.24
N ASP A 392 14.72 3.26 8.61
CA ASP A 392 15.63 4.35 8.96
C ASP A 392 16.47 4.01 10.20
N ILE A 393 15.85 3.44 11.24
CA ILE A 393 16.52 3.11 12.51
C ILE A 393 17.58 2.03 12.30
N ILE A 394 17.28 1.00 11.50
CA ILE A 394 18.25 -0.05 11.19
C ILE A 394 19.25 0.35 10.10
N ALA A 395 19.11 1.56 9.53
CA ALA A 395 19.96 2.11 8.48
C ALA A 395 20.20 1.14 7.31
N THR A 396 19.14 0.49 6.84
CA THR A 396 19.25 -0.51 5.76
C THR A 396 19.60 0.15 4.42
N PRO A 397 20.51 -0.44 3.62
CA PRO A 397 20.79 0.00 2.26
C PRO A 397 19.81 -0.56 1.22
N VAL A 398 18.82 -1.35 1.63
CA VAL A 398 17.74 -1.84 0.75
C VAL A 398 16.74 -0.72 0.50
N HIS A 399 16.38 -0.52 -0.76
CA HIS A 399 15.44 0.51 -1.18
C HIS A 399 14.00 -0.03 -1.19
N PHE A 400 13.06 0.86 -0.91
CA PHE A 400 11.62 0.60 -0.86
C PHE A 400 10.86 1.69 -1.64
N ARG A 401 9.54 1.56 -1.78
CA ARG A 401 8.70 2.70 -2.17
C ARG A 401 8.77 3.79 -1.11
N ASP A 402 8.55 5.03 -1.52
CA ASP A 402 8.38 6.14 -0.59
C ASP A 402 7.28 5.84 0.42
N GLY A 403 7.49 6.22 1.68
CA GLY A 403 6.54 5.97 2.74
C GLY A 403 5.28 6.84 2.67
N HIS A 404 4.24 6.42 3.37
CA HIS A 404 3.05 7.21 3.60
C HIS A 404 2.92 7.59 5.09
N PRO A 405 2.20 8.68 5.43
CA PRO A 405 2.11 9.17 6.79
C PRO A 405 1.24 8.32 7.73
N ASN A 406 0.42 7.41 7.20
CA ASN A 406 -0.48 6.60 8.03
C ASN A 406 0.30 5.61 8.92
N THR A 407 -0.15 5.53 10.18
CA THR A 407 0.30 4.59 11.20
C THR A 407 -0.71 3.45 11.37
N TYR A 408 -0.25 2.25 11.66
CA TYR A 408 -1.11 1.09 11.89
C TYR A 408 -0.85 0.46 13.25
N LEU A 409 -1.90 0.29 14.05
CA LEU A 409 -1.82 -0.33 15.39
C LEU A 409 -1.39 -1.80 15.34
N ASN A 410 -1.65 -2.49 14.24
CA ASN A 410 -1.27 -3.90 14.04
C ASN A 410 0.14 -4.01 13.43
N TRP A 411 1.13 -3.37 14.06
CA TRP A 411 2.53 -3.39 13.64
C TRP A 411 3.43 -3.81 14.80
N ARG A 412 4.48 -4.58 14.50
CA ARG A 412 5.58 -4.91 15.42
C ARG A 412 6.89 -5.11 14.65
N PRO A 413 8.06 -4.96 15.31
CA PRO A 413 9.34 -5.37 14.70
C PRO A 413 9.39 -6.90 14.50
N PRO A 414 10.36 -7.39 13.68
CA PRO A 414 10.62 -8.82 13.54
C PRO A 414 10.82 -9.54 14.86
N ASP A 415 10.54 -10.84 14.86
CA ASP A 415 10.85 -11.71 15.99
C ASP A 415 12.36 -11.91 16.12
N VAL A 416 12.84 -12.11 17.35
CA VAL A 416 14.22 -12.55 17.57
C VAL A 416 14.33 -14.00 17.11
N ARG A 417 15.08 -14.23 16.04
CA ARG A 417 15.42 -15.56 15.52
C ARG A 417 16.93 -15.72 15.60
N LEU A 418 17.38 -16.85 16.11
CA LEU A 418 18.81 -17.16 16.19
C LEU A 418 19.22 -17.80 14.87
N PRO A 419 20.26 -17.33 14.18
CA PRO A 419 20.85 -18.09 13.09
C PRO A 419 21.37 -19.44 13.61
N GLU A 420 21.53 -20.41 12.72
CA GLU A 420 22.27 -21.63 13.03
C GLU A 420 23.75 -21.28 13.23
N GLY A 421 24.15 -20.98 14.47
CA GLY A 421 25.54 -20.59 14.80
C GLY A 421 25.66 -19.76 16.09
N ASN A 422 26.91 -19.59 16.56
CA ASN A 422 27.35 -18.95 17.82
C ASN A 422 27.04 -17.44 17.95
N GLU A 423 25.92 -16.93 17.43
CA GLU A 423 25.50 -15.56 17.75
C GLU A 423 25.04 -15.45 19.20
N ASP A 424 25.50 -14.41 19.89
CA ASP A 424 25.09 -14.13 21.26
C ASP A 424 23.62 -13.70 21.28
N VAL A 425 22.76 -14.58 21.78
CA VAL A 425 21.33 -14.36 21.97
C VAL A 425 21.04 -13.03 22.67
N ASP A 426 21.90 -12.63 23.62
CA ASP A 426 21.71 -11.41 24.39
C ASP A 426 22.04 -10.15 23.57
N GLU A 427 22.97 -10.24 22.62
CA GLU A 427 23.26 -9.18 21.66
C GLU A 427 22.08 -8.96 20.71
N VAL A 428 21.55 -10.02 20.10
CA VAL A 428 20.37 -9.92 19.21
C VAL A 428 19.17 -9.33 19.96
N LYS A 429 18.94 -9.76 21.20
CA LYS A 429 17.93 -9.16 22.08
C LYS A 429 18.24 -7.70 22.43
N ALA A 430 19.50 -7.32 22.62
CA ALA A 430 19.89 -5.93 22.88
C ALA A 430 19.60 -5.02 21.68
N ILE A 431 19.95 -5.47 20.47
CA ILE A 431 19.65 -4.76 19.21
C ILE A 431 18.14 -4.58 19.08
N TRP A 432 17.36 -5.66 19.23
CA TRP A 432 15.91 -5.60 19.18
C TRP A 432 15.32 -4.58 20.18
N ARG A 433 15.83 -4.60 21.43
CA ARG A 433 15.41 -3.65 22.49
C ARG A 433 15.75 -2.20 22.13
N SER A 434 16.91 -1.96 21.53
CA SER A 434 17.32 -0.64 21.05
C SER A 434 16.37 -0.14 19.95
N VAL A 435 16.06 -0.99 18.97
CA VAL A 435 15.16 -0.65 17.86
C VAL A 435 13.77 -0.27 18.36
N ILE A 436 13.17 -1.07 19.25
CA ILE A 436 11.81 -0.75 19.76
C ILE A 436 11.79 0.52 20.61
N ASP A 437 12.87 0.81 21.35
CA ASP A 437 12.98 2.06 22.10
C ASP A 437 13.09 3.26 21.16
N GLN A 438 13.89 3.18 20.11
CA GLN A 438 14.00 4.23 19.09
C GLN A 438 12.68 4.42 18.32
N MET A 439 11.98 3.33 18.00
CA MET A 439 10.64 3.38 17.41
C MET A 439 9.65 4.11 18.32
N LYS A 440 9.66 3.79 19.61
CA LYS A 440 8.85 4.47 20.62
C LYS A 440 9.16 5.96 20.68
N MET A 441 10.44 6.35 20.63
CA MET A 441 10.85 7.76 20.56
C MET A 441 10.25 8.47 19.34
N ARG A 442 10.31 7.85 18.14
CA ARG A 442 9.71 8.44 16.92
C ARG A 442 8.20 8.64 17.06
N VAL A 443 7.49 7.66 17.61
CA VAL A 443 6.04 7.77 17.89
C VAL A 443 5.75 8.95 18.84
N TYR A 444 6.54 9.12 19.89
CA TYR A 444 6.39 10.28 20.79
C TYR A 444 6.66 11.61 20.09
N THR A 445 7.69 11.69 19.26
CA THR A 445 8.00 12.89 18.46
C THR A 445 6.83 13.25 17.55
N ASP A 446 6.26 12.26 16.86
CA ASP A 446 5.12 12.46 15.97
C ASP A 446 3.86 12.89 16.73
N MET A 447 3.59 12.24 17.86
CA MET A 447 2.49 12.60 18.76
C MET A 447 2.61 14.05 19.26
N ARG A 448 3.81 14.47 19.68
CA ARG A 448 4.07 15.86 20.11
C ARG A 448 3.80 16.84 18.98
N ARG A 449 4.34 16.56 17.79
CA ARG A 449 4.15 17.41 16.61
C ARG A 449 2.66 17.61 16.33
N LEU A 450 1.88 16.53 16.30
CA LEU A 450 0.45 16.59 15.97
C LEU A 450 -0.41 17.24 17.05
N LEU A 451 -0.08 17.05 18.34
CA LEU A 451 -0.74 17.77 19.43
C LEU A 451 -0.57 19.30 19.27
N VAL A 452 0.63 19.75 18.89
CA VAL A 452 0.95 21.17 18.72
C VAL A 452 0.37 21.73 17.43
N GLU A 453 0.61 21.07 16.30
CA GLU A 453 0.18 21.55 14.97
C GLU A 453 -1.33 21.43 14.77
N LYS A 454 -1.99 20.48 15.46
CA LYS A 454 -3.42 20.14 15.30
C LYS A 454 -3.82 19.87 13.83
N ALA A 455 -2.84 19.55 12.99
CA ALA A 455 -3.00 19.29 11.57
C ALA A 455 -2.45 17.90 11.28
N THR A 456 -3.21 17.08 10.55
CA THR A 456 -2.78 15.72 10.22
C THR A 456 -2.28 15.64 8.79
N ASP A 457 -1.21 14.88 8.59
CA ASP A 457 -0.74 14.41 7.30
C ASP A 457 -1.43 13.09 6.88
N LYS A 458 -2.28 12.50 7.73
CA LYS A 458 -2.95 11.22 7.48
C LYS A 458 -3.76 11.27 6.19
N LYS A 459 -3.53 10.28 5.33
CA LYS A 459 -4.31 10.05 4.12
C LYS A 459 -5.52 9.19 4.44
N GLN A 460 -6.69 9.55 3.91
CA GLN A 460 -7.88 8.71 3.98
C GLN A 460 -7.66 7.35 3.29
N ASN A 461 -6.91 7.35 2.18
CA ASN A 461 -6.51 6.15 1.44
C ASN A 461 -4.98 6.04 1.43
N ASP A 462 -4.47 4.84 1.69
CA ASP A 462 -3.04 4.51 1.80
C ASP A 462 -2.32 4.38 0.44
N SER A 463 -3.03 4.60 -0.67
CA SER A 463 -2.47 4.46 -2.01
C SER A 463 -2.47 5.80 -2.75
N ASN A 464 -1.42 6.03 -3.54
CA ASN A 464 -1.21 7.25 -4.30
C ASN A 464 -1.97 7.22 -5.64
N THR A 465 -3.30 7.06 -5.63
CA THR A 465 -4.08 6.77 -6.86
C THR A 465 -4.80 7.97 -7.47
N ASN A 466 -4.46 9.19 -7.07
CA ASN A 466 -4.97 10.42 -7.70
C ASN A 466 -4.17 10.79 -8.94
N THR A 467 -4.41 10.08 -10.03
CA THR A 467 -3.79 10.28 -11.35
C THR A 467 -3.42 11.73 -11.63
N ASP A 468 -2.12 11.99 -11.79
CA ASP A 468 -1.69 13.11 -12.61
C ASP A 468 -2.16 12.81 -14.04
N ARG A 469 -3.01 13.67 -14.61
CA ARG A 469 -2.88 13.91 -16.04
C ARG A 469 -1.47 14.49 -16.21
N ILE A 470 -0.78 14.12 -17.29
CA ILE A 470 0.09 15.07 -17.95
C ILE A 470 -0.80 16.29 -18.17
N THR A 471 -0.70 17.30 -17.30
CA THR A 471 -1.43 18.54 -17.46
C THR A 471 -1.08 19.06 -18.84
N LEU A 472 -2.08 19.56 -19.57
CA LEU A 472 -1.90 20.15 -20.89
C LEU A 472 -0.78 21.22 -20.90
N ASP A 473 -0.47 21.78 -19.72
CA ASP A 473 0.67 22.67 -19.47
C ASP A 473 2.03 22.07 -19.86
N GLY A 474 2.22 20.75 -19.78
CA GLY A 474 3.46 20.09 -20.20
C GLY A 474 3.62 19.92 -21.72
N LEU A 475 2.52 20.05 -22.49
CA LEU A 475 2.55 20.02 -23.97
C LEU A 475 2.58 21.43 -24.56
N LEU A 476 2.03 22.43 -23.87
CA LEU A 476 2.10 23.82 -24.30
C LEU A 476 3.46 24.48 -23.99
N ALA A 477 4.18 23.99 -22.97
CA ALA A 477 5.54 24.46 -22.66
C ALA A 477 6.61 24.02 -23.69
N ASN A 478 6.33 23.00 -24.51
CA ASN A 478 7.25 22.50 -25.54
C ASN A 478 6.91 22.99 -26.97
N LEU A 479 5.98 23.93 -27.11
CA LEU A 479 5.65 24.60 -28.38
C LEU A 479 5.96 26.11 -28.34
N SER A 480 6.82 26.54 -27.41
CA SER A 480 7.38 27.90 -27.37
C SER A 480 8.91 27.85 -27.41
N ILE A 481 9.46 27.37 -28.54
CA ILE A 481 10.75 27.80 -29.11
C ILE A 481 10.57 27.90 -30.61
#